data_AF-A0A6L8GJ03-F1
#
_entry.id   AF-A0A6L8GJ03-F1
#
_cell.length_a   1.000
_cell.length_b   1.000
_cell.length_c   1.000
_cell.angle_alpha   90.00
_cell.angle_beta   90.00
_cell.angle_gamma   90.00
#
_symmetry.space_group_name_H-M   'P 1'
#
loop_
_entity.id
_entity.type
_entity.pdbx_description
1 polymer ?
#
loop_
_entity_poly.entity_id
_entity_poly.type
_entity_poly.pdbx_seq_one_letter_code
_entity_poly.pdbx_strand_id
1 'polypeptide(L)'
;MGVPASLALRVLVGPAAFALVRAAPLPGLAPDAHFAVCVLAWILAWWVATPVPWAVTSFLPFVLLPLGQVMSVADVAAGYGQTMLPHLLGVMLFGYAFQKHGLARRFALAALCVPGVARSGSGLILIIMIVSAVLSAVVSDLAVIVMMTPIALSITRSVADGATRMAAAASLAVLLGAAAGGLATPAGIVFNAVAISLLEQLTGHSVSFAQWMSTGVILAAAHLPVCHLVLKFMLPPEVRSMPNGRARVLEERAQRGPLGRGEKNVLFVLVL
;
A
#
# COMPACT_ATOMS: atom_id res chain seq x y z
N MET A 1 -12.60 26.36 -23.60
CA MET A 1 -12.89 25.62 -22.35
C MET A 1 -11.89 26.09 -21.30
N GLY A 2 -12.31 26.97 -20.40
CA GLY A 2 -11.41 27.58 -19.42
C GLY A 2 -10.96 26.56 -18.38
N VAL A 3 -9.66 26.52 -18.10
CA VAL A 3 -9.11 25.78 -16.96
C VAL A 3 -9.78 26.32 -15.69
N PRO A 4 -10.36 25.49 -14.81
CA PRO A 4 -10.98 25.98 -13.58
C PRO A 4 -9.95 26.77 -12.77
N ALA A 5 -10.34 27.94 -12.24
CA ALA A 5 -9.41 28.86 -11.55
C ALA A 5 -8.63 28.21 -10.40
N SER A 6 -9.22 27.18 -9.76
CA SER A 6 -8.59 26.36 -8.73
C SER A 6 -7.41 25.52 -9.26
N LEU A 7 -7.48 25.05 -10.51
CA LEU A 7 -6.39 24.30 -11.14
C LEU A 7 -5.24 25.22 -11.54
N ALA A 8 -5.55 26.40 -12.08
CA ALA A 8 -4.53 27.41 -12.38
C ALA A 8 -3.74 27.81 -11.12
N LEU A 9 -4.43 28.04 -10.00
CA LEU A 9 -3.79 28.33 -8.72
C LEU A 9 -2.87 27.18 -8.26
N ARG A 10 -3.34 25.92 -8.33
CA ARG A 10 -2.56 24.74 -7.92
C ARG A 10 -1.31 24.55 -8.78
N VAL A 11 -1.39 24.81 -10.08
CA VAL A 11 -0.23 24.73 -10.98
C VAL A 11 0.82 25.76 -10.59
N LEU A 12 0.42 26.98 -10.22
CA LEU A 12 1.34 28.07 -9.85
C LEU A 12 2.05 27.86 -8.50
N VAL A 13 1.55 26.98 -7.62
CA VAL A 13 2.21 26.70 -6.33
C VAL A 13 3.62 26.15 -6.51
N GLY A 14 3.86 25.34 -7.55
CA GLY A 14 5.18 24.78 -7.86
C GLY A 14 6.23 25.84 -8.23
N PRO A 15 6.01 26.64 -9.31
CA PRO A 15 6.89 27.75 -9.66
C PRO A 15 7.07 28.75 -8.51
N ALA A 16 6.01 29.02 -7.73
CA ALA A 16 6.11 29.90 -6.57
C ALA A 16 7.04 29.31 -5.50
N ALA A 17 6.92 28.02 -5.18
CA ALA A 17 7.83 27.33 -4.25
C ALA A 17 9.28 27.36 -4.76
N PHE A 18 9.50 27.13 -6.05
CA PHE A 18 10.82 27.26 -6.68
C PHE A 18 11.39 28.67 -6.49
N ALA A 19 10.61 29.71 -6.81
CA ALA A 19 11.06 31.10 -6.71
C ALA A 19 11.35 31.51 -5.25
N LEU A 20 10.52 31.07 -4.31
CA LEU A 20 10.73 31.31 -2.88
C LEU A 20 12.04 30.70 -2.38
N VAL A 21 12.30 29.43 -2.72
CA VAL A 21 13.55 28.75 -2.32
C VAL A 21 14.76 29.34 -3.04
N ARG A 22 14.60 29.80 -4.28
CA ARG A 22 15.66 30.48 -5.03
C ARG A 22 16.04 31.83 -4.43
N ALA A 23 15.06 32.57 -3.91
CA ALA A 23 15.26 33.85 -3.24
C ALA A 23 15.84 33.70 -1.82
N ALA A 24 15.64 32.55 -1.17
CA ALA A 24 16.20 32.26 0.13
C ALA A 24 17.73 31.99 0.03
N PRO A 25 18.57 32.72 0.77
CA PRO A 25 19.99 32.42 0.82
C PRO A 25 20.23 31.13 1.62
N LEU A 26 20.76 30.11 0.96
CA LEU A 26 21.21 28.86 1.59
C LEU A 26 22.75 28.84 1.61
N PRO A 27 23.38 29.51 2.60
CA PRO A 27 24.84 29.60 2.67
C PRO A 27 25.45 28.20 2.77
N GLY A 28 26.49 27.94 1.96
CA GLY A 28 27.19 26.66 1.92
C GLY A 28 26.75 25.70 0.83
N LEU A 29 25.70 26.00 0.06
CA LEU A 29 25.35 25.22 -1.14
C LEU A 29 26.03 25.77 -2.40
N ALA A 30 26.55 24.86 -3.23
CA ALA A 30 26.93 25.19 -4.60
C ALA A 30 25.70 25.68 -5.40
N PRO A 31 25.87 26.56 -6.40
CA PRO A 31 24.75 27.08 -7.21
C PRO A 31 23.87 25.98 -7.81
N ASP A 32 24.51 24.92 -8.32
CA ASP A 32 23.84 23.77 -8.95
C ASP A 32 23.02 22.97 -7.93
N ALA A 33 23.56 22.78 -6.72
CA ALA A 33 22.86 22.14 -5.62
C ALA A 33 21.66 22.98 -5.15
N HIS A 34 21.81 24.31 -5.09
CA HIS A 34 20.71 25.21 -4.74
C HIS A 34 19.58 25.11 -5.78
N PHE A 35 19.92 25.06 -7.07
CA PHE A 35 18.93 24.86 -8.14
C PHE A 35 18.21 23.52 -8.01
N ALA A 36 18.92 22.42 -7.73
CA ALA A 36 18.32 21.11 -7.51
C ALA A 36 17.33 21.11 -6.32
N VAL A 37 17.65 21.83 -5.23
CA VAL A 37 16.74 22.02 -4.09
C VAL A 37 15.50 22.83 -4.48
N CYS A 38 15.63 23.84 -5.35
CA CYS A 38 14.48 24.58 -5.89
C CYS A 38 13.56 23.67 -6.71
N VAL A 39 14.12 22.78 -7.54
CA VAL A 39 13.36 21.77 -8.29
C VAL A 39 12.64 20.81 -7.34
N LEU A 40 13.32 20.34 -6.28
CA LEU A 40 12.71 19.50 -5.25
C LEU A 40 11.53 20.21 -4.57
N ALA A 41 11.67 21.49 -4.23
CA ALA A 41 10.60 22.28 -3.62
C ALA A 41 9.37 22.38 -4.52
N TRP A 42 9.56 22.56 -5.84
CA TRP A 42 8.47 22.51 -6.82
C TRP A 42 7.77 21.15 -6.79
N ILE A 43 8.52 20.05 -6.87
CA ILE A 43 7.98 18.69 -6.86
C ILE A 43 7.14 18.44 -5.60
N LEU A 44 7.67 18.77 -4.43
CA LEU A 44 6.97 18.63 -3.15
C LEU A 44 5.68 19.46 -3.11
N ALA A 45 5.74 20.71 -3.57
CA ALA A 45 4.57 21.57 -3.64
C ALA A 45 3.48 20.99 -4.56
N TRP A 46 3.85 20.43 -5.71
CA TRP A 46 2.91 19.78 -6.62
C TRP A 46 2.38 18.45 -6.09
N TRP A 47 3.17 17.64 -5.38
CA TRP A 47 2.65 16.42 -4.74
C TRP A 47 1.63 16.73 -3.64
N VAL A 48 1.80 17.83 -2.90
CA VAL A 48 0.82 18.28 -1.90
C VAL A 48 -0.41 18.91 -2.56
N ALA A 49 -0.22 19.81 -3.52
CA ALA A 49 -1.31 20.55 -4.17
C ALA A 49 -2.08 19.73 -5.23
N THR A 50 -1.49 18.63 -5.70
CA THR A 50 -2.02 17.70 -6.72
C THR A 50 -2.64 18.41 -7.96
N PRO A 51 -1.93 19.31 -8.65
CA PRO A 51 -2.44 19.92 -9.88
C PRO A 51 -2.49 18.92 -11.05
N VAL A 52 -1.59 17.94 -11.06
CA VAL A 52 -1.46 16.90 -12.09
C VAL A 52 -1.18 15.56 -11.39
N PRO A 53 -1.33 14.41 -12.10
CA PRO A 53 -0.98 13.10 -11.54
C PRO A 53 0.47 13.06 -11.06
N TRP A 54 0.73 12.32 -9.98
CA TRP A 54 2.04 12.25 -9.33
C TRP A 54 3.16 11.84 -10.28
N ALA A 55 2.86 10.93 -11.22
CA ALA A 55 3.80 10.49 -12.25
C ALA A 55 4.26 11.67 -13.15
N VAL A 56 3.36 12.59 -13.50
CA VAL A 56 3.69 13.78 -14.32
C VAL A 56 4.63 14.70 -13.55
N THR A 57 4.34 14.95 -12.27
CA THR A 57 5.22 15.72 -11.38
C THR A 57 6.60 15.07 -11.26
N SER A 58 6.66 13.72 -11.18
CA SER A 58 7.92 12.98 -11.13
C SER A 58 8.77 13.12 -12.39
N PHE A 59 8.25 13.62 -13.52
CA PHE A 59 9.04 13.91 -14.72
C PHE A 59 9.59 15.34 -14.78
N LEU A 60 9.23 16.22 -13.84
CA LEU A 60 9.78 17.59 -13.78
C LEU A 60 11.32 17.67 -13.82
N PRO A 61 12.09 16.78 -13.15
CA PRO A 61 13.55 16.80 -13.24
C PRO A 61 14.10 16.71 -14.66
N PHE A 62 13.45 15.98 -15.57
CA PHE A 62 13.87 15.86 -16.98
C PHE A 62 13.82 17.17 -17.75
N VAL A 63 13.00 18.11 -17.28
CA VAL A 63 12.85 19.42 -17.91
C VAL A 63 13.69 20.44 -17.15
N LEU A 64 13.50 20.51 -15.83
CA LEU A 64 14.06 21.60 -15.03
C LEU A 64 15.57 21.49 -14.83
N LEU A 65 16.12 20.30 -14.57
CA LEU A 65 17.57 20.15 -14.31
C LEU A 65 18.42 20.42 -15.57
N PRO A 66 18.04 19.95 -16.77
CA PRO A 66 18.74 20.32 -18.00
C PRO A 66 18.57 21.81 -18.35
N LEU A 67 17.40 22.40 -18.13
CA LEU A 67 17.21 23.85 -18.33
C LEU A 67 18.07 24.70 -17.39
N GLY A 68 18.27 24.23 -16.16
CA GLY A 68 19.20 24.84 -15.20
C GLY A 68 20.67 24.53 -15.48
N GLN A 69 21.00 23.78 -16.53
CA GLN A 69 22.34 23.28 -16.83
C GLN A 69 23.01 22.50 -15.68
N VAL A 70 22.19 21.92 -14.78
CA VAL A 70 22.66 21.19 -13.60
C VAL A 70 23.04 19.75 -13.97
N MET A 71 22.28 19.12 -14.87
CA MET A 71 22.51 17.75 -15.33
C MET A 71 22.10 17.61 -16.80
N SER A 72 22.75 16.71 -17.53
CA SER A 72 22.29 16.35 -18.88
C SER A 72 21.01 15.51 -18.83
N VAL A 73 20.23 15.50 -19.92
CA VAL A 73 19.04 14.63 -20.03
C VAL A 73 19.41 13.15 -19.81
N ALA A 74 20.59 12.73 -20.27
CA ALA A 74 21.07 11.37 -20.10
C ALA A 74 21.36 11.03 -18.63
N ASP A 75 21.96 11.95 -17.87
CA ASP A 75 22.25 11.75 -16.45
C ASP A 75 20.96 11.73 -15.62
N VAL A 76 19.99 12.60 -15.96
CA VAL A 76 18.67 12.53 -15.33
C VAL A 76 18.00 11.20 -15.64
N ALA A 77 18.04 10.73 -16.89
CA ALA A 77 17.45 9.46 -17.30
C ALA A 77 18.05 8.25 -16.54
N ALA A 78 19.38 8.26 -16.33
CA ALA A 78 20.07 7.21 -15.59
C ALA A 78 19.52 7.04 -14.16
N GLY A 79 19.10 8.14 -13.51
CA GLY A 79 18.49 8.10 -12.17
C GLY A 79 17.13 7.39 -12.10
N TYR A 80 16.42 7.25 -13.23
CA TYR A 80 15.14 6.51 -13.30
C TYR A 80 15.35 5.02 -13.64
N GLY A 81 16.51 4.65 -14.18
CA GLY A 81 16.84 3.29 -14.58
C GLY A 81 17.29 2.41 -13.41
N GLN A 82 16.45 2.27 -12.36
CA GLN A 82 16.80 1.41 -11.23
C GLN A 82 16.74 -0.06 -11.60
N THR A 83 17.78 -0.82 -11.23
CA THR A 83 17.93 -2.27 -11.44
C THR A 83 16.75 -3.07 -10.87
N MET A 84 16.06 -2.54 -9.85
CA MET A 84 14.93 -3.19 -9.20
C MET A 84 13.58 -3.02 -9.94
N LEU A 85 13.48 -2.13 -10.94
CA LEU A 85 12.21 -1.88 -11.64
C LEU A 85 11.60 -3.12 -12.32
N PRO A 86 12.36 -3.97 -13.05
CA PRO A 86 11.78 -5.18 -13.64
C PRO A 86 11.23 -6.15 -12.58
N HIS A 87 11.91 -6.27 -11.43
CA HIS A 87 11.45 -7.08 -10.32
C HIS A 87 10.15 -6.53 -9.73
N LEU A 88 10.10 -5.21 -9.51
CA LEU A 88 8.89 -4.52 -9.05
C LEU A 88 7.71 -4.74 -9.99
N LEU A 89 7.92 -4.61 -11.31
CA LEU A 89 6.88 -4.85 -12.31
C LEU A 89 6.35 -6.30 -12.28
N GLY A 90 7.24 -7.29 -12.20
CA GLY A 90 6.85 -8.70 -12.12
C GLY A 90 5.97 -8.99 -10.91
N VAL A 91 6.39 -8.49 -9.74
CA VAL A 91 5.65 -8.63 -8.48
C VAL A 91 4.30 -7.91 -8.52
N MET A 92 4.24 -6.68 -9.04
CA MET A 92 2.99 -5.93 -9.18
C MET A 92 2.00 -6.61 -10.13
N LEU A 93 2.48 -7.12 -11.27
CA LEU A 93 1.65 -7.84 -12.23
C LEU A 93 1.11 -9.15 -11.64
N PHE A 94 1.93 -9.86 -10.87
CA PHE A 94 1.51 -11.06 -10.15
C PHE A 94 0.45 -10.74 -9.10
N GLY A 95 0.68 -9.74 -8.25
CA GLY A 95 -0.30 -9.28 -7.25
C GLY A 95 -1.62 -8.84 -7.90
N TYR A 96 -1.56 -8.14 -9.04
CA TYR A 96 -2.74 -7.78 -9.82
C TYR A 96 -3.47 -9.00 -10.37
N ALA A 97 -2.77 -9.99 -10.93
CA ALA A 97 -3.40 -11.22 -11.43
C ALA A 97 -4.08 -12.01 -10.29
N PHE A 98 -3.43 -12.09 -9.13
CA PHE A 98 -3.96 -12.71 -7.91
C PHE A 98 -5.26 -12.04 -7.44
N GLN A 99 -5.32 -10.71 -7.51
CA GLN A 99 -6.53 -9.95 -7.23
C GLN A 99 -7.60 -10.13 -8.33
N LYS A 100 -7.25 -9.93 -9.59
CA LYS A 100 -8.17 -9.94 -10.76
C LYS A 100 -8.92 -11.24 -10.89
N HIS A 101 -8.26 -12.37 -10.66
CA HIS A 101 -8.88 -13.69 -10.71
C HIS A 101 -9.61 -14.08 -9.43
N GLY A 102 -9.60 -13.22 -8.41
CA GLY A 102 -10.37 -13.39 -7.19
C GLY A 102 -9.79 -14.41 -6.21
N LEU A 103 -8.51 -14.79 -6.35
CA LEU A 103 -7.83 -15.68 -5.41
C LEU A 103 -7.76 -15.06 -4.02
N ALA A 104 -7.44 -13.77 -3.94
CA ALA A 104 -7.36 -13.04 -2.66
C ALA A 104 -8.66 -13.15 -1.85
N ARG A 105 -9.82 -12.98 -2.49
CA ARG A 105 -11.13 -13.17 -1.85
C ARG A 105 -11.39 -14.63 -1.46
N ARG A 106 -10.95 -15.61 -2.26
CA ARG A 106 -11.07 -17.04 -1.93
C ARG A 106 -10.28 -17.39 -0.67
N PHE A 107 -9.03 -16.94 -0.59
CA PHE A 107 -8.18 -17.14 0.59
C PHE A 107 -8.72 -16.43 1.81
N ALA A 108 -9.23 -15.21 1.66
CA ALA A 108 -9.87 -14.48 2.75
C ALA A 108 -11.04 -15.28 3.36
N LEU A 109 -11.98 -15.72 2.53
CA LEU A 109 -13.13 -16.51 3.00
C LEU A 109 -12.69 -17.85 3.60
N ALA A 110 -11.67 -18.51 3.04
CA ALA A 110 -11.14 -19.75 3.56
C ALA A 110 -10.53 -19.57 4.97
N ALA A 111 -9.75 -18.51 5.17
CA ALA A 111 -9.14 -18.19 6.47
C ALA A 111 -10.20 -17.83 7.53
N LEU A 112 -11.26 -17.12 7.13
CA LEU A 112 -12.38 -16.78 8.02
C LEU A 112 -13.24 -18.00 8.42
N CYS A 113 -13.16 -19.12 7.69
CA CYS A 113 -13.87 -20.37 8.00
C CYS A 113 -13.18 -21.26 9.03
N VAL A 114 -11.96 -20.92 9.48
CA VAL A 114 -11.17 -21.74 10.41
C VAL A 114 -11.93 -21.90 11.74
N PRO A 115 -12.02 -23.13 12.31
CA PRO A 115 -12.71 -23.35 13.58
C PRO A 115 -12.15 -22.47 14.70
N GLY A 116 -13.04 -21.77 15.43
CA GLY A 116 -12.66 -20.92 16.58
C GLY A 116 -12.51 -19.42 16.26
N VAL A 117 -12.34 -19.07 14.98
CA VAL A 117 -12.01 -17.71 14.52
C VAL A 117 -13.18 -16.71 14.62
N ALA A 118 -14.42 -17.18 14.45
CA ALA A 118 -15.63 -16.35 14.52
C ALA A 118 -16.44 -16.57 15.81
N ARG A 119 -15.79 -16.97 16.91
CA ARG A 119 -16.48 -17.24 18.20
C ARG A 119 -16.73 -15.99 19.04
N SER A 120 -15.97 -14.92 18.84
CA SER A 120 -16.07 -13.66 19.59
C SER A 120 -15.82 -12.46 18.68
N GLY A 121 -16.40 -11.29 19.01
CA GLY A 121 -16.25 -10.08 18.18
C GLY A 121 -14.78 -9.71 18.01
N SER A 122 -14.00 -9.75 19.10
CA SER A 122 -12.56 -9.50 19.08
C SER A 122 -11.81 -10.49 18.19
N GLY A 123 -12.17 -11.78 18.23
CA GLY A 123 -11.54 -12.81 17.39
C GLY A 123 -11.79 -12.57 15.91
N LEU A 124 -13.01 -12.15 15.55
CA LEU A 124 -13.37 -11.79 14.18
C LEU A 124 -12.55 -10.58 13.68
N ILE A 125 -12.41 -9.53 14.50
CA ILE A 125 -11.58 -8.37 14.15
C ILE A 125 -10.12 -8.77 13.94
N LEU A 126 -9.57 -9.62 14.82
CA LEU A 126 -8.19 -10.09 14.72
C LEU A 126 -7.94 -10.86 13.41
N ILE A 127 -8.84 -11.78 13.04
CA ILE A 127 -8.64 -12.53 11.80
C ILE A 127 -8.78 -11.66 10.56
N ILE A 128 -9.71 -10.70 10.55
CA ILE A 128 -9.86 -9.76 9.43
C ILE A 128 -8.54 -9.00 9.25
N MET A 129 -7.91 -8.59 10.35
CA MET A 129 -6.60 -7.94 10.35
C MET A 129 -5.49 -8.85 9.81
N ILE A 130 -5.39 -10.08 10.32
CA ILE A 130 -4.36 -11.05 9.89
C ILE A 130 -4.51 -11.39 8.41
N VAL A 131 -5.73 -11.66 7.95
CA VAL A 131 -6.02 -11.97 6.55
C VAL A 131 -5.64 -10.79 5.66
N SER A 132 -5.97 -9.56 6.08
CA SER A 132 -5.60 -8.36 5.33
C SER A 132 -4.08 -8.21 5.25
N ALA A 133 -3.35 -8.50 6.34
CA ALA A 133 -1.89 -8.45 6.35
C ALA A 133 -1.25 -9.49 5.42
N VAL A 134 -1.72 -10.74 5.46
CA VAL A 134 -1.20 -11.79 4.57
C VAL A 134 -1.45 -11.46 3.10
N LEU A 135 -2.63 -10.91 2.78
CA LEU A 135 -2.92 -10.47 1.42
C LEU A 135 -2.06 -9.26 1.01
N SER A 136 -1.84 -8.30 1.90
CA SER A 136 -1.02 -7.11 1.64
C SER A 136 0.47 -7.41 1.47
N ALA A 137 0.93 -8.55 1.99
CA ALA A 137 2.31 -8.99 1.78
C ALA A 137 2.60 -9.35 0.30
N VAL A 138 1.57 -9.48 -0.54
CA VAL A 138 1.72 -9.89 -1.95
C VAL A 138 0.93 -8.99 -2.90
N VAL A 139 -0.13 -8.35 -2.43
CA VAL A 139 -1.01 -7.46 -3.17
C VAL A 139 -0.88 -6.06 -2.59
N SER A 140 -1.01 -5.00 -3.40
CA SER A 140 -0.94 -3.62 -2.89
C SER A 140 -1.99 -3.34 -1.82
N ASP A 141 -1.62 -2.59 -0.78
CA ASP A 141 -2.50 -2.25 0.35
C ASP A 141 -3.85 -1.68 -0.06
N LEU A 142 -3.88 -0.75 -1.02
CA LEU A 142 -5.11 -0.13 -1.50
C LEU A 142 -6.09 -1.18 -2.08
N ALA A 143 -5.56 -2.13 -2.86
CA ALA A 143 -6.36 -3.20 -3.44
C ALA A 143 -6.93 -4.14 -2.36
N VAL A 144 -6.12 -4.46 -1.34
CA VAL A 144 -6.57 -5.25 -0.19
C VAL A 144 -7.68 -4.52 0.55
N ILE A 145 -7.53 -3.24 0.83
CA ILE A 145 -8.55 -2.42 1.51
C ILE A 145 -9.85 -2.42 0.70
N VAL A 146 -9.79 -2.06 -0.59
CA VAL A 146 -10.97 -2.00 -1.46
C VAL A 146 -11.72 -3.33 -1.54
N MET A 147 -11.00 -4.45 -1.51
CA MET A 147 -11.60 -5.79 -1.57
C MET A 147 -12.08 -6.30 -0.21
N MET A 148 -11.28 -6.15 0.84
CA MET A 148 -11.54 -6.71 2.17
C MET A 148 -12.57 -5.90 2.94
N THR A 149 -12.63 -4.57 2.78
CA THR A 149 -13.63 -3.74 3.47
C THR A 149 -15.07 -4.20 3.23
N PRO A 150 -15.57 -4.37 1.98
CA PRO A 150 -16.93 -4.85 1.77
C PRO A 150 -17.16 -6.28 2.31
N ILE A 151 -16.15 -7.16 2.27
CA ILE A 151 -16.23 -8.52 2.84
C ILE A 151 -16.34 -8.45 4.37
N ALA A 152 -15.46 -7.69 5.01
CA ALA A 152 -15.43 -7.47 6.44
C ALA A 152 -16.76 -6.89 6.94
N LEU A 153 -17.32 -5.92 6.21
CA LEU A 153 -18.63 -5.34 6.52
C LEU A 153 -19.78 -6.32 6.32
N SER A 154 -19.80 -7.09 5.21
CA SER A 154 -20.81 -8.12 4.95
C SER A 154 -20.87 -9.14 6.08
N ILE A 155 -19.71 -9.70 6.43
CA ILE A 155 -19.59 -10.68 7.50
C ILE A 155 -20.01 -10.07 8.83
N THR A 156 -19.53 -8.87 9.16
CA THR A 156 -19.88 -8.18 10.41
C THR A 156 -21.39 -7.96 10.54
N ARG A 157 -22.06 -7.50 9.46
CA ARG A 157 -23.53 -7.34 9.44
C ARG A 157 -24.26 -8.66 9.61
N SER A 158 -23.75 -9.74 9.01
CA SER A 158 -24.38 -11.06 9.09
C SER A 158 -24.35 -11.67 10.51
N VAL A 159 -23.38 -11.27 11.34
CA VAL A 159 -23.15 -11.85 12.69
C VAL A 159 -23.48 -10.89 13.84
N ALA A 160 -23.55 -9.59 13.57
CA ALA A 160 -23.87 -8.55 14.53
C ALA A 160 -24.60 -7.39 13.83
N ASP A 161 -25.83 -7.65 13.41
CA ASP A 161 -26.64 -6.63 12.76
C ASP A 161 -26.86 -5.42 13.68
N GLY A 162 -26.80 -4.21 13.12
CA GLY A 162 -26.84 -2.96 13.87
C GLY A 162 -25.57 -2.61 14.66
N ALA A 163 -24.54 -3.47 14.68
CA ALA A 163 -23.35 -3.26 15.51
C ALA A 163 -22.32 -2.28 14.89
N THR A 164 -22.59 -0.98 15.01
CA THR A 164 -21.81 0.07 14.32
C THR A 164 -20.35 0.12 14.75
N ARG A 165 -20.04 -0.04 16.04
CA ARG A 165 -18.64 -0.08 16.51
C ARG A 165 -17.89 -1.28 15.97
N MET A 166 -18.55 -2.42 15.82
CA MET A 166 -17.92 -3.61 15.26
C MET A 166 -17.63 -3.45 13.76
N ALA A 167 -18.54 -2.80 13.01
CA ALA A 167 -18.32 -2.46 11.60
C ALA A 167 -17.16 -1.46 11.41
N ALA A 168 -17.06 -0.45 12.28
CA ALA A 168 -15.93 0.47 12.30
C ALA A 168 -14.61 -0.24 12.64
N ALA A 169 -14.60 -1.08 13.68
CA ALA A 169 -13.44 -1.87 14.07
C ALA A 169 -13.01 -2.85 12.96
N ALA A 170 -13.95 -3.45 12.23
CA ALA A 170 -13.66 -4.34 11.11
C ALA A 170 -13.01 -3.59 9.95
N SER A 171 -13.52 -2.40 9.63
CA SER A 171 -12.95 -1.55 8.57
C SER A 171 -11.54 -1.06 8.93
N LEU A 172 -11.32 -0.65 10.18
CA LEU A 172 -10.00 -0.26 10.67
C LEU A 172 -9.04 -1.45 10.77
N ALA A 173 -9.54 -2.65 11.11
CA ALA A 173 -8.73 -3.86 11.10
C ALA A 173 -8.25 -4.21 9.69
N VAL A 174 -9.08 -4.01 8.66
CA VAL A 174 -8.63 -4.14 7.27
C VAL A 174 -7.50 -3.16 6.97
N LEU A 175 -7.68 -1.88 7.30
CA LEU A 175 -6.67 -0.83 7.07
C LEU A 175 -5.35 -1.14 7.77
N LEU A 176 -5.40 -1.42 9.08
CA LEU A 176 -4.22 -1.67 9.90
C LEU A 176 -3.55 -3.00 9.54
N GLY A 177 -4.34 -4.01 9.20
CA GLY A 177 -3.83 -5.28 8.68
C GLY A 177 -3.11 -5.09 7.37
N ALA A 178 -3.71 -4.40 6.40
CA ALA A 178 -3.08 -4.09 5.12
C ALA A 178 -1.75 -3.35 5.32
N ALA A 179 -1.74 -2.29 6.14
CA ALA A 179 -0.53 -1.54 6.45
C ALA A 179 0.57 -2.41 7.10
N ALA A 180 0.22 -3.32 8.01
CA ALA A 180 1.19 -4.25 8.61
C ALA A 180 1.73 -5.24 7.57
N GLY A 181 0.87 -5.78 6.70
CA GLY A 181 1.25 -6.69 5.63
C GLY A 181 2.19 -6.06 4.60
N GLY A 182 1.96 -4.79 4.26
CA GLY A 182 2.76 -4.05 3.30
C GLY A 182 4.23 -3.90 3.70
N LEU A 183 4.53 -3.98 5.00
CA LEU A 183 5.91 -3.96 5.54
C LEU A 183 6.63 -5.31 5.40
N ALA A 184 5.87 -6.41 5.26
CA ALA A 184 6.39 -7.76 5.42
C ALA A 184 7.36 -8.17 4.31
N THR A 185 7.15 -7.68 3.08
CA THR A 185 7.90 -8.11 1.89
C THR A 185 8.27 -6.90 1.03
N PRO A 186 9.30 -7.01 0.17
CA PRO A 186 9.57 -6.01 -0.87
C PRO A 186 8.38 -5.77 -1.81
N ALA A 187 7.48 -6.76 -1.92
CA ALA A 187 6.32 -6.77 -2.78
C ALA A 187 5.13 -5.94 -2.29
N GLY A 188 5.00 -5.79 -0.96
CA GLY A 188 3.79 -5.21 -0.36
C GLY A 188 3.59 -3.75 -0.75
N ILE A 189 4.58 -2.90 -0.46
CA ILE A 189 4.54 -1.47 -0.79
C ILE A 189 5.75 -1.12 -1.67
N VAL A 190 5.48 -0.35 -2.74
CA VAL A 190 6.48 0.11 -3.72
C VAL A 190 7.70 0.78 -3.06
N PHE A 191 7.49 1.49 -1.94
CA PHE A 191 8.56 2.13 -1.18
C PHE A 191 9.61 1.16 -0.62
N ASN A 192 9.26 -0.11 -0.38
CA ASN A 192 10.22 -1.11 0.10
C ASN A 192 11.26 -1.41 -0.98
N ALA A 193 10.82 -1.60 -2.23
CA ALA A 193 11.71 -1.80 -3.38
C ALA A 193 12.59 -0.57 -3.64
N VAL A 194 12.01 0.63 -3.55
CA VAL A 194 12.78 1.88 -3.66
C VAL A 194 13.83 1.98 -2.55
N ALA A 195 13.50 1.64 -1.31
CA ALA A 195 14.44 1.64 -0.20
C ALA A 195 15.58 0.63 -0.40
N ILE A 196 15.29 -0.58 -0.86
CA ILE A 196 16.31 -1.59 -1.20
C ILE A 196 17.26 -1.06 -2.28
N SER A 197 16.72 -0.46 -3.34
CA SER A 197 17.56 0.10 -4.42
C SER A 197 18.41 1.27 -3.92
N LEU A 198 17.86 2.15 -3.09
CA LEU A 198 18.61 3.28 -2.52
C LEU A 198 19.70 2.80 -1.55
N LEU A 199 19.43 1.77 -0.74
CA LEU A 199 20.44 1.17 0.15
C LEU A 199 21.62 0.62 -0.66
N GLU A 200 21.34 -0.09 -1.75
CA GLU A 200 22.38 -0.59 -2.65
C GLU A 200 23.18 0.56 -3.28
N GLN A 201 22.50 1.59 -3.78
CA GLN A 201 23.16 2.75 -4.40
C GLN A 201 24.03 3.55 -3.43
N LEU A 202 23.58 3.72 -2.18
CA LEU A 202 24.26 4.57 -1.20
C LEU A 202 25.37 3.83 -0.43
N THR A 203 25.21 2.53 -0.21
CA THR A 203 26.10 1.75 0.67
C THR A 203 26.87 0.66 -0.07
N GLY A 204 26.52 0.36 -1.32
CA GLY A 204 27.05 -0.78 -2.07
C GLY A 204 26.53 -2.15 -1.59
N HIS A 205 25.67 -2.19 -0.56
CA HIS A 205 25.14 -3.44 -0.01
C HIS A 205 23.77 -3.75 -0.61
N SER A 206 23.67 -4.87 -1.34
CA SER A 206 22.40 -5.36 -1.85
C SER A 206 21.64 -6.11 -0.76
N VAL A 207 20.35 -5.81 -0.63
CA VAL A 207 19.43 -6.52 0.27
C VAL A 207 18.58 -7.46 -0.57
N SER A 208 18.77 -8.76 -0.37
CA SER A 208 17.95 -9.77 -1.04
C SER A 208 16.51 -9.77 -0.52
N PHE A 209 15.59 -10.29 -1.33
CA PHE A 209 14.18 -10.43 -0.95
C PHE A 209 14.00 -11.18 0.38
N ALA A 210 14.74 -12.28 0.56
CA ALA A 210 14.68 -13.10 1.78
C ALA A 210 15.22 -12.36 3.01
N GLN A 211 16.28 -11.57 2.86
CA GLN A 211 16.82 -10.74 3.94
C GLN A 211 15.86 -9.64 4.36
N TRP A 212 15.18 -8.98 3.40
CA TRP A 212 14.13 -8.03 3.74
C TRP A 212 13.00 -8.72 4.50
N MET A 213 12.51 -9.84 3.96
CA MET A 213 11.37 -10.57 4.52
C MET A 213 11.64 -11.09 5.93
N SER A 214 12.86 -11.53 6.24
CA SER A 214 13.21 -12.01 7.58
C SER A 214 12.99 -10.94 8.66
N THR A 215 13.19 -9.67 8.33
CA THR A 215 12.97 -8.53 9.24
C THR A 215 11.54 -8.01 9.11
N GLY A 216 11.05 -7.82 7.88
CA GLY A 216 9.72 -7.29 7.60
C GLY A 216 8.59 -8.12 8.21
N VAL A 217 8.67 -9.46 8.10
CA VAL A 217 7.67 -10.36 8.69
C VAL A 217 7.65 -10.25 10.22
N ILE A 218 8.82 -10.13 10.86
CA ILE A 218 8.90 -9.95 12.31
C ILE A 218 8.24 -8.63 12.73
N LEU A 219 8.52 -7.55 12.01
CA LEU A 219 7.89 -6.24 12.27
C LEU A 219 6.37 -6.29 12.06
N ALA A 220 5.90 -6.90 10.97
CA ALA A 220 4.48 -7.07 10.71
C ALA A 220 3.79 -7.92 11.79
N ALA A 221 4.41 -9.02 12.19
CA ALA A 221 3.90 -9.91 13.24
C ALA A 221 3.86 -9.23 14.62
N ALA A 222 4.82 -8.33 14.92
CA ALA A 222 4.81 -7.53 16.14
C ALA A 222 3.76 -6.40 16.09
N HIS A 223 3.54 -5.81 14.93
CA HIS A 223 2.59 -4.71 14.73
C HIS A 223 1.13 -5.16 14.91
N LEU A 224 0.78 -6.35 14.41
CA LEU A 224 -0.59 -6.88 14.45
C LEU A 224 -1.20 -6.96 15.87
N PRO A 225 -0.54 -7.56 16.88
CA PRO A 225 -1.03 -7.56 18.26
C PRO A 225 -1.24 -6.17 18.83
N VAL A 226 -0.32 -5.23 18.56
CA VAL A 226 -0.41 -3.84 19.05
C VAL A 226 -1.66 -3.18 18.47
N CYS A 227 -1.84 -3.23 17.14
CA CYS A 227 -3.03 -2.71 16.48
C CYS A 227 -4.32 -3.37 17.00
N HIS A 228 -4.30 -4.69 17.19
CA HIS A 228 -5.46 -5.41 17.72
C HIS A 228 -5.83 -4.96 19.13
N LEU A 229 -4.86 -4.79 20.02
CA LEU A 229 -5.08 -4.29 21.38
C LEU A 229 -5.63 -2.87 21.36
N VAL A 230 -5.04 -1.98 20.56
CA VAL A 230 -5.53 -0.59 20.39
C VAL A 230 -6.99 -0.58 19.94
N LEU A 231 -7.35 -1.36 18.90
CA LEU A 231 -8.73 -1.46 18.46
C LEU A 231 -9.65 -2.04 19.53
N LYS A 232 -9.20 -3.05 20.28
CA LYS A 232 -9.98 -3.66 21.35
C LYS A 232 -10.31 -2.68 22.48
N PHE A 233 -9.41 -1.73 22.79
CA PHE A 233 -9.62 -0.72 23.83
C PHE A 233 -10.40 0.50 23.31
N MET A 234 -10.12 0.97 22.10
CA MET A 234 -10.78 2.16 21.54
C MET A 234 -12.17 1.85 20.97
N LEU A 235 -12.36 0.67 20.40
CA LEU A 235 -13.60 0.20 19.78
C LEU A 235 -13.97 -1.19 20.33
N PRO A 236 -14.33 -1.29 21.62
CA PRO A 236 -14.67 -2.56 22.22
C PRO A 236 -15.84 -3.22 21.47
N PRO A 237 -15.72 -4.51 21.11
CA PRO A 237 -16.73 -5.19 20.31
C PRO A 237 -18.04 -5.32 21.10
N GLU A 238 -19.14 -4.92 20.46
CA GLU A 238 -20.49 -4.96 21.03
C GLU A 238 -20.97 -6.39 21.26
N VAL A 239 -20.60 -7.30 20.36
CA VAL A 239 -20.94 -8.72 20.44
C VAL A 239 -19.74 -9.51 20.97
N ARG A 240 -19.87 -10.04 22.19
CA ARG A 240 -18.81 -10.80 22.86
C ARG A 240 -18.76 -12.27 22.45
N SER A 241 -19.89 -12.87 22.10
CA SER A 241 -20.01 -14.28 21.71
C SER A 241 -20.84 -14.43 20.45
N MET A 242 -20.36 -15.24 19.50
CA MET A 242 -21.00 -15.51 18.20
C MET A 242 -21.07 -17.02 17.95
N PRO A 243 -22.06 -17.74 18.51
CA PRO A 243 -22.16 -19.19 18.36
C PRO A 243 -22.31 -19.64 16.90
N ASN A 244 -23.03 -18.85 16.10
CA ASN A 244 -23.36 -19.17 14.69
C ASN A 244 -22.50 -18.42 13.66
N GLY A 245 -21.46 -17.69 14.08
CA GLY A 245 -20.65 -16.86 13.17
C GLY A 245 -20.00 -17.66 12.04
N ARG A 246 -19.55 -18.89 12.33
CA ARG A 246 -18.94 -19.79 11.34
C ARG A 246 -19.91 -20.23 10.24
N ALA A 247 -21.17 -20.53 10.58
CA ALA A 247 -22.16 -21.02 9.61
C ALA A 247 -22.43 -19.97 8.52
N ARG A 248 -22.47 -18.69 8.90
CA ARG A 248 -22.66 -17.56 7.98
C ARG A 248 -21.48 -17.34 7.03
N VAL A 249 -20.24 -17.45 7.53
CA VAL A 249 -19.04 -17.36 6.67
C VAL A 249 -18.98 -18.55 5.70
N LEU A 250 -19.40 -19.75 6.14
CA LEU A 250 -19.50 -20.92 5.27
C LEU A 250 -20.55 -20.75 4.18
N GLU A 251 -21.66 -20.07 4.45
CA GLU A 251 -22.69 -19.72 3.47
C GLU A 251 -22.12 -18.79 2.38
N GLU A 252 -21.41 -17.72 2.75
CA GLU A 252 -20.72 -16.86 1.78
C GLU A 252 -19.65 -17.61 0.96
N ARG A 253 -18.93 -18.55 1.59
CA ARG A 253 -17.95 -19.40 0.89
C ARG A 253 -18.63 -20.35 -0.09
N ALA A 254 -19.77 -20.94 0.27
CA ALA A 254 -20.51 -21.89 -0.56
C ALA A 254 -21.06 -21.25 -1.84
N GLN A 255 -21.35 -19.94 -1.81
CA GLN A 255 -21.71 -19.17 -3.01
C GLN A 255 -20.56 -19.08 -4.03
N ARG A 256 -19.31 -19.34 -3.62
CA ARG A 256 -18.19 -19.48 -4.56
C ARG A 256 -18.08 -20.92 -5.06
N GLY A 257 -18.22 -21.06 -6.38
CA GLY A 257 -17.96 -22.31 -7.09
C GLY A 257 -16.50 -22.79 -7.06
N PRO A 258 -16.18 -23.86 -7.82
CA PRO A 258 -14.84 -24.45 -7.88
C PRO A 258 -13.80 -23.48 -8.46
N LEU A 259 -12.51 -23.85 -8.37
CA LEU A 259 -11.42 -23.03 -8.91
C LEU A 259 -11.57 -22.79 -10.41
N GLY A 260 -11.68 -21.52 -10.79
CA GLY A 260 -11.71 -21.11 -12.20
C GLY A 260 -10.35 -21.30 -12.89
N ARG A 261 -10.32 -21.25 -14.22
CA ARG A 261 -9.07 -21.37 -15.00
C ARG A 261 -8.04 -20.30 -14.62
N GLY A 262 -8.47 -19.06 -14.43
CA GLY A 262 -7.59 -17.96 -14.01
C GLY A 262 -6.99 -18.16 -12.61
N GLU A 263 -7.79 -18.65 -11.66
CA GLU A 263 -7.31 -18.99 -10.31
C GLU A 263 -6.25 -20.11 -10.36
N LYS A 264 -6.47 -21.14 -11.18
CA LYS A 264 -5.50 -22.23 -11.37
C LYS A 264 -4.18 -21.75 -11.99
N ASN A 265 -4.25 -20.90 -13.00
CA ASN A 265 -3.07 -20.37 -13.68
C ASN A 265 -2.20 -19.54 -12.72
N VAL A 266 -2.81 -18.69 -11.91
CA VAL A 266 -2.04 -17.88 -10.94
C VAL A 266 -1.41 -18.77 -9.85
N LEU A 267 -2.11 -19.80 -9.37
CA LEU A 267 -1.54 -20.75 -8.41
C LEU A 267 -0.38 -21.56 -9.02
N PHE A 268 -0.49 -21.94 -10.29
CA PHE A 268 0.60 -22.63 -11.00
C PHE A 268 1.85 -21.74 -11.11
N VAL A 269 1.68 -20.47 -11.49
CA VAL A 269 2.78 -19.49 -11.56
C VAL A 269 3.40 -19.23 -10.18
N LEU A 270 2.63 -19.30 -9.09
CA LEU A 270 3.16 -19.12 -7.73
C LEU A 270 4.10 -20.26 -7.28
N VAL A 271 3.91 -21.48 -7.82
CA VAL A 271 4.63 -22.69 -7.40
C VAL A 271 5.86 -22.96 -8.27
N LEU A 272 5.89 -22.40 -9.48
CA LEU A 272 7.03 -22.44 -10.42
C LEU A 272 8.19 -21.57 -9.93
#